data_AF-A0A143Z8V1-F1
#
_entry.id   AF-A0A143Z8V1-F1
#
_cell.length_a   1.000
_cell.length_b   1.000
_cell.length_c   1.000
_cell.angle_alpha   90.00
_cell.angle_beta   90.00
_cell.angle_gamma   90.00
#
_symmetry.space_group_name_H-M   'P 1'
#
loop_
_entity.id
_entity.type
_entity.pdbx_description
1 polymer ?
#
loop_
_entity_poly.entity_id
_entity_poly.type
_entity_poly.pdbx_seq_one_letter_code
_entity_poly.pdbx_strand_id
1 'polypeptide(L)'
;MKAIVLAAGYATRLYPLTKDQPKPLLEVAGKTILDYIAEKLEKVDEIDEVIIVTNNKFTSHFEEWVKSTNYTKKLTVVNDGTMTNDTRLGAIGDIQYVIDQLDVSDDLMVLAGDNLFDFELSDFANYFQEVGTDCITAYHEQNEAQLKRAGVIELDNHQNVLSFEEKPEQPRSTYCVPAFYLYKKETLPYFHKYLEDGNNPDAPGHFVPYLIKQKEVHAYLFKGRRYDIGTVESYQAVQDIFEKAES
;
A
#
# COMPACT_ATOMS: atom_id res chain seq x y z
N MET A 1 -3.53 -13.91 -9.03
CA MET A 1 -3.88 -13.00 -7.91
C MET A 1 -3.93 -11.60 -8.47
N LYS A 2 -4.74 -10.70 -7.91
CA LYS A 2 -4.77 -9.30 -8.37
C LYS A 2 -3.98 -8.42 -7.43
N ALA A 3 -3.54 -7.26 -7.91
CA ALA A 3 -2.97 -6.22 -7.06
C ALA A 3 -3.79 -4.93 -7.13
N ILE A 4 -4.00 -4.30 -5.97
CA ILE A 4 -4.59 -2.96 -5.86
C ILE A 4 -3.51 -1.98 -5.42
N VAL A 5 -3.28 -0.96 -6.24
CA VAL A 5 -2.47 0.21 -5.88
C VAL A 5 -3.42 1.32 -5.42
N LEU A 6 -3.32 1.69 -4.15
CA LEU A 6 -4.13 2.75 -3.54
C LEU A 6 -3.57 4.13 -3.93
N ALA A 7 -4.30 4.84 -4.77
CA ALA A 7 -3.88 6.10 -5.39
C ALA A 7 -4.96 7.20 -5.36
N ALA A 8 -6.00 7.06 -4.52
CA ALA A 8 -7.10 8.02 -4.37
C ALA A 8 -6.81 9.17 -3.38
N GLY A 9 -5.64 9.18 -2.75
CA GLY A 9 -5.25 10.22 -1.79
C GLY A 9 -5.05 11.60 -2.45
N TYR A 10 -5.55 12.66 -1.78
CA TYR A 10 -5.42 14.05 -2.25
C TYR A 10 -4.07 14.71 -1.88
N ALA A 11 -3.26 14.05 -1.04
CA ALA A 11 -1.89 14.44 -0.68
C ALA A 11 -1.70 15.94 -0.33
N THR A 12 -2.64 16.57 0.35
CA THR A 12 -2.67 18.04 0.59
C THR A 12 -1.47 18.58 1.36
N ARG A 13 -0.75 17.73 2.10
CA ARG A 13 0.49 18.09 2.83
C ARG A 13 1.68 18.41 1.91
N LEU A 14 1.62 17.99 0.64
CA LEU A 14 2.67 18.24 -0.36
C LEU A 14 2.36 19.44 -1.25
N TYR A 15 1.34 20.23 -0.94
CA TYR A 15 1.03 21.42 -1.74
C TYR A 15 2.22 22.40 -1.74
N PRO A 16 2.55 23.01 -2.90
CA PRO A 16 1.78 23.01 -4.15
C PRO A 16 2.04 21.83 -5.10
N LEU A 17 2.98 20.92 -4.83
CA LEU A 17 3.38 19.85 -5.76
C LEU A 17 2.21 18.97 -6.18
N THR A 18 1.35 18.62 -5.23
CA THR A 18 0.23 17.69 -5.46
C THR A 18 -1.10 18.39 -5.69
N LYS A 19 -1.08 19.70 -5.96
CA LYS A 19 -2.32 20.47 -6.19
C LYS A 19 -3.03 20.00 -7.45
N ASP A 20 -2.29 19.81 -8.54
CA ASP A 20 -2.82 19.45 -9.85
C ASP A 20 -2.15 18.17 -10.41
N GLN A 21 -1.40 17.45 -9.57
CA GLN A 21 -0.74 16.19 -9.93
C GLN A 21 -0.89 15.18 -8.78
N PRO A 22 -1.28 13.91 -9.04
CA PRO A 22 -1.39 12.92 -7.98
C PRO A 22 0.00 12.52 -7.49
N LYS A 23 0.14 12.33 -6.16
CA LYS A 23 1.42 11.96 -5.53
C LYS A 23 2.10 10.74 -6.19
N PRO A 24 1.42 9.62 -6.50
CA PRO A 24 2.04 8.47 -7.16
C PRO A 24 2.72 8.80 -8.51
N LEU A 25 2.33 9.88 -9.18
CA LEU A 25 2.91 10.30 -10.46
C LEU A 25 3.96 11.42 -10.31
N LEU A 26 4.41 11.71 -9.09
CA LEU A 26 5.59 12.56 -8.88
C LEU A 26 6.85 11.81 -9.31
N GLU A 27 7.74 12.50 -10.01
CA GLU A 27 8.98 11.93 -10.54
C GLU A 27 10.10 11.94 -9.51
N VAL A 28 10.75 10.80 -9.27
CA VAL A 28 12.00 10.66 -8.53
C VAL A 28 13.05 10.15 -9.51
N ALA A 29 14.17 10.85 -9.65
CA ALA A 29 15.27 10.47 -10.57
C ALA A 29 14.79 10.05 -11.98
N GLY A 30 13.86 10.82 -12.57
CA GLY A 30 13.39 10.60 -13.95
C GLY A 30 12.35 9.49 -14.13
N LYS A 31 11.86 8.87 -13.06
CA LYS A 31 10.74 7.91 -13.08
C LYS A 31 9.67 8.31 -12.06
N THR A 32 8.41 8.07 -12.35
CA THR A 32 7.36 8.31 -11.34
C THR A 32 7.46 7.29 -10.19
N ILE A 33 6.96 7.65 -9.00
CA ILE A 33 6.82 6.68 -7.88
C ILE A 33 6.07 5.43 -8.35
N LEU A 34 5.02 5.61 -9.15
CA LEU A 34 4.25 4.51 -9.72
C LEU A 34 5.06 3.65 -10.70
N ASP A 35 6.00 4.21 -11.46
CA ASP A 35 6.89 3.42 -12.32
C ASP A 35 7.76 2.47 -11.49
N TYR A 36 8.35 2.94 -10.40
CA TYR A 36 9.13 2.08 -9.49
C TYR A 36 8.28 0.96 -8.88
N ILE A 37 7.04 1.27 -8.50
CA ILE A 37 6.09 0.28 -7.98
C ILE A 37 5.72 -0.74 -9.06
N ALA A 38 5.41 -0.27 -10.27
CA ALA A 38 5.05 -1.11 -11.40
C ALA A 38 6.21 -2.05 -11.78
N GLU A 39 7.45 -1.57 -11.82
CA GLU A 39 8.63 -2.41 -12.09
C GLU A 39 8.76 -3.58 -11.09
N LYS A 40 8.38 -3.39 -9.82
CA LYS A 40 8.38 -4.45 -8.82
C LYS A 40 7.18 -5.40 -8.96
N LEU A 41 6.00 -4.89 -9.30
CA LEU A 41 4.81 -5.70 -9.58
C LEU A 41 4.98 -6.57 -10.85
N GLU A 42 5.73 -6.07 -11.83
CA GLU A 42 6.02 -6.78 -13.08
C GLU A 42 6.76 -8.10 -12.81
N LYS A 43 7.59 -8.14 -11.77
CA LYS A 43 8.37 -9.32 -11.37
C LYS A 43 7.59 -10.38 -10.58
N VAL A 44 6.33 -10.12 -10.22
CA VAL A 44 5.51 -11.07 -9.43
C VAL A 44 4.66 -11.91 -10.37
N ASP A 45 5.10 -13.12 -10.70
CA ASP A 45 4.48 -13.97 -11.72
C ASP A 45 2.99 -14.29 -11.44
N GLU A 46 2.60 -14.36 -10.17
CA GLU A 46 1.23 -14.66 -9.77
C GLU A 46 0.26 -13.50 -10.03
N ILE A 47 0.74 -12.29 -10.28
CA ILE A 47 -0.09 -11.12 -10.58
C ILE A 47 -0.45 -11.12 -12.07
N ASP A 48 -1.73 -11.18 -12.38
CA ASP A 48 -2.28 -11.10 -13.74
C ASP A 48 -2.87 -9.72 -14.07
N GLU A 49 -3.36 -9.00 -13.06
CA GLU A 49 -3.95 -7.67 -13.18
C GLU A 49 -3.53 -6.76 -12.02
N VAL A 50 -3.10 -5.55 -12.36
CA VAL A 50 -2.92 -4.44 -11.41
C VAL A 50 -4.03 -3.42 -11.60
N ILE A 51 -4.74 -3.14 -10.52
CA ILE A 51 -5.84 -2.20 -10.44
C ILE A 51 -5.35 -0.96 -9.69
N ILE A 52 -5.41 0.19 -10.34
CA ILE A 52 -5.08 1.48 -9.76
C ILE A 52 -6.39 2.15 -9.39
N VAL A 53 -6.68 2.23 -8.08
CA VAL A 53 -7.86 2.95 -7.59
C VAL A 53 -7.49 4.39 -7.26
N THR A 54 -8.23 5.32 -7.85
CA THR A 54 -7.99 6.76 -7.71
C THR A 54 -9.29 7.54 -7.64
N ASN A 55 -9.19 8.84 -7.43
CA ASN A 55 -10.33 9.73 -7.33
C ASN A 55 -10.68 10.41 -8.67
N ASN A 56 -11.87 11.00 -8.72
CA ASN A 56 -12.36 11.62 -9.95
C ASN A 56 -11.50 12.78 -10.43
N LYS A 57 -10.81 13.47 -9.52
CA LYS A 57 -9.92 14.58 -9.84
C LYS A 57 -8.68 14.11 -10.62
N PHE A 58 -8.11 12.97 -10.26
CA PHE A 58 -6.83 12.50 -10.81
C PHE A 58 -6.93 11.33 -11.78
N THR A 59 -8.12 10.75 -11.97
CA THR A 59 -8.35 9.58 -12.85
C THR A 59 -7.69 9.73 -14.22
N SER A 60 -7.86 10.86 -14.90
CA SER A 60 -7.29 11.07 -16.25
C SER A 60 -5.76 10.97 -16.28
N HIS A 61 -5.07 11.34 -15.20
CA HIS A 61 -3.61 11.26 -15.13
C HIS A 61 -3.13 9.81 -15.11
N PHE A 62 -3.86 8.94 -14.38
CA PHE A 62 -3.55 7.52 -14.35
C PHE A 62 -3.91 6.83 -15.67
N GLU A 63 -5.02 7.22 -16.31
CA GLU A 63 -5.36 6.73 -17.66
C GLU A 63 -4.31 7.11 -18.71
N GLU A 64 -3.71 8.31 -18.60
CA GLU A 64 -2.59 8.73 -19.44
C GLU A 64 -1.33 7.93 -19.13
N TRP A 65 -0.99 7.74 -17.86
CA TRP A 65 0.16 6.93 -17.44
C TRP A 65 0.06 5.48 -17.94
N VAL A 66 -1.12 4.86 -17.85
CA VAL A 66 -1.36 3.50 -18.37
C VAL A 66 -1.12 3.41 -19.88
N LYS A 67 -1.36 4.49 -20.64
CA LYS A 67 -1.11 4.53 -22.09
C LYS A 67 0.37 4.72 -22.43
N SER A 68 1.16 5.33 -21.53
CA SER A 68 2.57 5.64 -21.76
C SER A 68 3.54 4.61 -21.21
N THR A 69 3.13 3.82 -20.22
CA THR A 69 3.99 2.84 -19.56
C THR A 69 4.31 1.63 -20.46
N ASN A 70 5.46 1.01 -20.22
CA ASN A 70 5.87 -0.25 -20.87
C ASN A 70 5.52 -1.50 -20.02
N TYR A 71 4.76 -1.33 -18.95
CA TYR A 71 4.27 -2.43 -18.11
C TYR A 71 3.47 -3.43 -18.95
N THR A 72 3.76 -4.72 -18.84
CA THR A 72 3.24 -5.71 -19.81
C THR A 72 1.98 -6.42 -19.35
N LYS A 73 1.75 -6.50 -18.03
CA LYS A 73 0.55 -7.12 -17.46
C LYS A 73 -0.66 -6.18 -17.55
N LYS A 74 -1.86 -6.73 -17.31
CA LYS A 74 -3.10 -5.96 -17.43
C LYS A 74 -3.13 -4.82 -16.39
N LEU A 75 -3.43 -3.61 -16.85
CA LEU A 75 -3.65 -2.44 -16.02
C LEU A 75 -5.10 -1.99 -16.13
N THR A 76 -5.74 -1.73 -14.98
CA THR A 76 -7.10 -1.22 -14.90
C THR A 76 -7.13 0.00 -13.97
N VAL A 77 -7.66 1.13 -14.44
CA VAL A 77 -7.88 2.32 -13.59
C VAL A 77 -9.33 2.29 -13.11
N VAL A 78 -9.52 2.46 -11.80
CA VAL A 78 -10.84 2.55 -11.17
C VAL A 78 -10.98 3.94 -10.53
N ASN A 79 -12.00 4.68 -10.95
CA ASN A 79 -12.38 5.95 -10.34
C ASN A 79 -13.40 5.69 -9.23
N ASP A 80 -13.07 6.03 -7.99
CA ASP A 80 -13.95 5.87 -6.81
C ASP A 80 -15.13 6.86 -6.80
N GLY A 81 -15.16 7.82 -7.73
CA GLY A 81 -16.19 8.85 -7.86
C GLY A 81 -16.07 10.01 -6.87
N THR A 82 -15.12 9.96 -5.93
CA THR A 82 -14.91 11.01 -4.93
C THR A 82 -14.27 12.24 -5.58
N MET A 83 -14.67 13.43 -5.11
CA MET A 83 -14.22 14.69 -5.70
C MET A 83 -13.38 15.54 -4.75
N THR A 84 -13.48 15.29 -3.44
CA THR A 84 -12.78 16.04 -2.41
C THR A 84 -12.23 15.14 -1.32
N ASN A 85 -11.26 15.65 -0.56
CA ASN A 85 -10.71 14.95 0.58
C ASN A 85 -11.74 14.62 1.67
N ASP A 86 -12.79 15.44 1.82
CA ASP A 86 -13.84 15.24 2.82
C ASP A 86 -14.88 14.18 2.41
N THR A 87 -14.95 13.86 1.11
CA THR A 87 -15.86 12.85 0.54
C THR A 87 -15.16 11.53 0.22
N ARG A 88 -13.88 11.40 0.61
CA ARG A 88 -13.08 10.20 0.34
C ARG A 88 -13.68 8.97 1.02
N LEU A 89 -13.59 7.81 0.38
CA LEU A 89 -13.99 6.53 0.98
C LEU A 89 -12.99 6.06 2.05
N GLY A 90 -11.73 6.49 1.93
CA GLY A 90 -10.61 5.97 2.72
C GLY A 90 -10.03 4.72 2.08
N ALA A 91 -8.78 4.38 2.41
CA ALA A 91 -8.07 3.28 1.77
C ALA A 91 -8.81 1.94 1.82
N ILE A 92 -9.46 1.62 2.94
CA ILE A 92 -10.23 0.38 3.08
C ILE A 92 -11.53 0.44 2.27
N GLY A 93 -12.15 1.63 2.21
CA GLY A 93 -13.30 1.88 1.36
C GLY A 93 -12.97 1.73 -0.13
N ASP A 94 -11.79 2.18 -0.56
CA ASP A 94 -11.30 2.02 -1.93
C ASP A 94 -11.06 0.54 -2.27
N ILE A 95 -10.51 -0.25 -1.35
CA ILE A 95 -10.35 -1.71 -1.52
C ILE A 95 -11.73 -2.36 -1.73
N GLN A 96 -12.69 -2.08 -0.84
CA GLN A 96 -14.05 -2.62 -0.95
C GLN A 96 -14.72 -2.18 -2.26
N TYR A 97 -14.58 -0.91 -2.64
CA TYR A 97 -15.13 -0.36 -3.87
C TYR A 97 -14.60 -1.11 -5.10
N VAL A 98 -13.29 -1.36 -5.17
CA VAL A 98 -12.70 -2.14 -6.26
C VAL A 98 -13.20 -3.57 -6.28
N ILE A 99 -13.30 -4.22 -5.11
CA ILE A 99 -13.81 -5.59 -4.99
C ILE A 99 -15.21 -5.68 -5.60
N ASP A 100 -16.10 -4.74 -5.24
CA ASP A 100 -17.49 -4.72 -5.72
C ASP A 100 -17.61 -4.31 -7.19
N GLN A 101 -16.84 -3.31 -7.65
CA GLN A 101 -16.93 -2.82 -9.03
C GLN A 101 -16.41 -3.82 -10.06
N LEU A 102 -15.40 -4.63 -9.71
CA LEU A 102 -14.75 -5.56 -10.62
C LEU A 102 -15.03 -7.04 -10.29
N ASP A 103 -15.96 -7.31 -9.38
CA ASP A 103 -16.28 -8.65 -8.87
C ASP A 103 -15.02 -9.46 -8.52
N VAL A 104 -14.09 -8.85 -7.77
CA VAL A 104 -12.80 -9.48 -7.46
C VAL A 104 -13.01 -10.65 -6.50
N SER A 105 -12.57 -11.84 -6.91
CA SER A 105 -12.67 -13.07 -6.11
C SER A 105 -11.34 -13.84 -6.00
N ASP A 106 -10.23 -13.21 -6.39
CA ASP A 106 -8.88 -13.75 -6.33
C ASP A 106 -8.17 -13.36 -5.03
N ASP A 107 -7.05 -14.03 -4.72
CA ASP A 107 -6.10 -13.51 -3.73
C ASP A 107 -5.68 -12.08 -4.13
N LEU A 108 -5.44 -11.23 -3.13
CA LEU A 108 -5.34 -9.79 -3.33
C LEU A 108 -4.09 -9.21 -2.67
N MET A 109 -3.18 -8.68 -3.49
CA MET A 109 -2.10 -7.81 -3.02
C MET A 109 -2.63 -6.38 -2.90
N VAL A 110 -2.37 -5.71 -1.78
CA VAL A 110 -2.74 -4.31 -1.57
C VAL A 110 -1.50 -3.53 -1.18
N LEU A 111 -1.25 -2.43 -1.88
CA LEU A 111 -0.12 -1.55 -1.61
C LEU A 111 -0.49 -0.08 -1.75
N ALA A 112 0.12 0.76 -0.90
CA ALA A 112 0.03 2.21 -1.04
C ALA A 112 0.87 2.70 -2.23
N GLY A 113 0.27 3.51 -3.13
CA GLY A 113 0.93 4.03 -4.33
C GLY A 113 1.95 5.14 -4.08
N ASP A 114 2.37 5.36 -2.84
CA ASP A 114 2.93 6.63 -2.40
C ASP A 114 4.25 6.49 -1.62
N ASN A 115 4.88 5.32 -1.69
CA ASN A 115 6.15 4.98 -1.05
C ASN A 115 7.11 4.34 -2.05
N LEU A 116 8.41 4.60 -1.89
CA LEU A 116 9.47 3.82 -2.51
C LEU A 116 10.05 2.83 -1.51
N PHE A 117 10.56 1.70 -1.99
CA PHE A 117 11.06 0.64 -1.13
C PHE A 117 12.05 -0.26 -1.88
N ASP A 118 12.94 -0.91 -1.13
CA ASP A 118 14.04 -1.68 -1.72
C ASP A 118 13.73 -3.18 -1.86
N PHE A 119 12.85 -3.74 -1.03
CA PHE A 119 12.54 -5.18 -1.06
C PHE A 119 11.76 -5.57 -2.33
N GLU A 120 11.84 -6.84 -2.72
CA GLU A 120 11.15 -7.36 -3.90
C GLU A 120 9.76 -7.89 -3.53
N LEU A 121 8.73 -7.51 -4.30
CA LEU A 121 7.36 -7.99 -4.08
C LEU A 121 7.21 -9.48 -4.41
N SER A 122 8.07 -10.04 -5.25
CA SER A 122 8.10 -11.47 -5.59
C SER A 122 8.42 -12.33 -4.37
N ASP A 123 9.35 -11.87 -3.52
CA ASP A 123 9.71 -12.60 -2.30
C ASP A 123 8.55 -12.60 -1.30
N PHE A 124 7.81 -11.49 -1.22
CA PHE A 124 6.61 -11.39 -0.40
C PHE A 124 5.49 -12.29 -0.91
N ALA A 125 5.27 -12.34 -2.23
CA ALA A 125 4.29 -13.23 -2.85
C ALA A 125 4.64 -14.71 -2.63
N ASN A 126 5.91 -15.08 -2.79
CA ASN A 126 6.40 -16.44 -2.51
C ASN A 126 6.14 -16.84 -1.05
N TYR A 127 6.46 -15.96 -0.09
CA TYR A 127 6.21 -16.21 1.32
C TYR A 127 4.71 -16.41 1.61
N PHE A 128 3.84 -15.58 1.02
CA PHE A 128 2.39 -15.72 1.17
C PHE A 128 1.86 -17.07 0.64
N GLN A 129 2.44 -17.61 -0.44
CA GLN A 129 2.10 -18.95 -0.92
C GLN A 129 2.63 -20.04 0.02
N GLU A 130 3.83 -19.87 0.58
CA GLU A 130 4.45 -20.82 1.51
C GLU A 130 3.65 -20.97 2.81
N VAL A 131 3.28 -19.87 3.45
CA VAL A 131 2.57 -19.91 4.75
C VAL A 131 1.07 -20.15 4.60
N GLY A 132 0.48 -19.82 3.45
CA GLY A 132 -0.92 -20.11 3.16
C GLY A 132 -1.94 -19.30 3.97
N THR A 133 -1.52 -18.24 4.66
CA THR A 133 -2.40 -17.32 5.41
C THR A 133 -2.41 -15.93 4.79
N ASP A 134 -3.23 -15.03 5.33
CA ASP A 134 -3.06 -13.60 5.09
C ASP A 134 -1.67 -13.14 5.58
N CYS A 135 -1.06 -12.19 4.88
CA CYS A 135 0.27 -11.69 5.23
C CYS A 135 0.34 -10.17 5.22
N ILE A 136 1.13 -9.64 6.15
CA ILE A 136 1.56 -8.24 6.16
C ILE A 136 3.08 -8.18 6.04
N THR A 137 3.63 -7.07 5.59
CA THR A 137 5.09 -6.86 5.65
C THR A 137 5.49 -6.27 6.99
N ALA A 138 6.70 -6.55 7.45
CA ALA A 138 7.28 -5.84 8.58
C ALA A 138 8.80 -5.74 8.48
N TYR A 139 9.37 -4.70 9.10
CA TYR A 139 10.80 -4.50 9.21
C TYR A 139 11.18 -3.97 10.59
N HIS A 140 12.43 -4.16 10.97
CA HIS A 140 12.95 -3.65 12.23
C HIS A 140 13.29 -2.15 12.12
N GLU A 141 12.65 -1.32 12.93
CA GLU A 141 12.90 0.11 13.04
C GLU A 141 13.56 0.43 14.40
N GLN A 142 14.64 1.22 14.37
CA GLN A 142 15.36 1.63 15.58
C GLN A 142 14.98 3.05 16.02
N ASN A 143 14.41 3.85 15.12
CA ASN A 143 13.99 5.21 15.42
C ASN A 143 12.60 5.23 16.07
N GLU A 144 12.55 5.59 17.35
CA GLU A 144 11.30 5.68 18.13
C GLU A 144 10.30 6.67 17.50
N ALA A 145 10.76 7.79 16.94
CA ALA A 145 9.87 8.75 16.29
C ALA A 145 9.22 8.19 15.02
N GLN A 146 9.87 7.24 14.34
CA GLN A 146 9.27 6.53 13.21
C GLN A 146 8.28 5.46 13.68
N LEU A 147 8.59 4.72 14.75
CA LEU A 147 7.66 3.77 15.37
C LEU A 147 6.33 4.41 15.76
N LYS A 148 6.35 5.63 16.31
CA LYS A 148 5.14 6.39 16.67
C LYS A 148 4.33 6.90 15.47
N ARG A 149 4.86 6.77 14.25
CA ARG A 149 4.23 7.26 13.01
C ARG A 149 3.77 6.14 12.08
N ALA A 150 4.05 4.88 12.43
CA ALA A 150 3.73 3.70 11.64
C ALA A 150 2.82 2.74 12.41
N GLY A 151 2.36 1.68 11.74
CA GLY A 151 1.81 0.51 12.41
C GLY A 151 2.93 -0.26 13.10
N VAL A 152 2.70 -0.69 14.35
CA VAL A 152 3.65 -1.47 15.14
C VAL A 152 3.00 -2.79 15.55
N ILE A 153 3.73 -3.89 15.40
CA ILE A 153 3.22 -5.24 15.67
C ILE A 153 4.06 -6.03 16.66
N GLU A 154 3.42 -6.91 17.42
CA GLU A 154 4.12 -7.95 18.17
C GLU A 154 4.00 -9.28 17.42
N LEU A 155 5.08 -10.06 17.42
CA LEU A 155 5.18 -11.34 16.73
C LEU A 155 5.46 -12.48 17.71
N ASP A 156 4.94 -13.67 17.42
CA ASP A 156 5.41 -14.90 18.06
C ASP A 156 6.67 -15.46 17.37
N ASN A 157 7.14 -16.62 17.85
CA ASN A 157 8.32 -17.30 17.29
C ASN A 157 8.12 -17.85 15.86
N HIS A 158 6.88 -17.89 15.38
CA HIS A 158 6.50 -18.37 14.05
C HIS A 158 6.12 -17.21 13.10
N GLN A 159 6.35 -15.95 13.52
CA GLN A 159 5.98 -14.73 12.78
C GLN A 159 4.47 -14.50 12.68
N ASN A 160 3.67 -15.08 13.58
CA ASN A 160 2.26 -14.72 13.71
C ASN A 160 2.11 -13.35 14.37
N VAL A 161 1.22 -12.54 13.82
CA VAL A 161 0.88 -11.21 14.34
C VAL A 161 -0.03 -11.35 15.55
N LEU A 162 0.53 -11.05 16.73
CA LEU A 162 -0.18 -11.12 18.01
C LEU A 162 -0.98 -9.85 18.32
N SER A 163 -0.44 -8.70 17.93
CA SER A 163 -1.05 -7.39 18.13
C SER A 163 -0.65 -6.44 17.00
N PHE A 164 -1.49 -5.43 16.76
CA PHE A 164 -1.22 -4.34 15.83
C PHE A 164 -1.72 -3.04 16.45
N GLU A 165 -0.85 -2.03 16.52
CA GLU A 165 -1.19 -0.68 16.95
C GLU A 165 -0.80 0.33 15.87
N GLU A 166 -1.77 1.11 15.38
CA GLU A 166 -1.50 2.19 14.42
C GLU A 166 -1.05 3.44 15.18
N LYS A 167 0.17 3.93 14.90
CA LYS A 167 0.73 5.17 15.46
C LYS A 167 0.67 5.21 16.99
N PRO A 168 1.23 4.19 17.69
CA PRO A 168 1.17 4.12 19.14
C PRO A 168 1.96 5.24 19.79
N GLU A 169 1.46 5.80 20.90
CA GLU A 169 2.23 6.75 21.71
C GLU A 169 3.45 6.09 22.38
N GLN A 170 3.32 4.81 22.72
CA GLN A 170 4.33 3.96 23.36
C GLN A 170 4.45 2.63 22.60
N PRO A 171 5.33 2.54 21.59
CA PRO A 171 5.52 1.32 20.80
C PRO A 171 5.92 0.13 21.68
N ARG A 172 5.21 -1.00 21.53
CA ARG A 172 5.48 -2.24 22.29
C ARG A 172 6.57 -3.11 21.69
N SER A 173 6.93 -2.85 20.44
CA SER A 173 7.97 -3.56 19.71
C SER A 173 8.71 -2.60 18.77
N THR A 174 9.69 -3.14 18.05
CA THR A 174 10.45 -2.44 17.00
C THR A 174 10.05 -2.88 15.59
N TYR A 175 8.98 -3.66 15.43
CA TYR A 175 8.50 -4.11 14.12
C TYR A 175 7.51 -3.10 13.54
N CYS A 176 7.97 -2.34 12.54
CA CYS A 176 7.13 -1.42 11.77
C CYS A 176 6.45 -2.14 10.61
N VAL A 177 5.19 -1.81 10.38
CA VAL A 177 4.38 -2.33 9.26
C VAL A 177 4.19 -1.24 8.21
N PRO A 178 4.81 -1.38 7.03
CA PRO A 178 4.46 -0.58 5.88
C PRO A 178 3.20 -1.11 5.20
N ALA A 179 2.56 -0.27 4.39
CA ALA A 179 1.30 -0.56 3.74
C ALA A 179 1.46 -1.49 2.51
N PHE A 180 1.97 -2.70 2.75
CA PHE A 180 2.01 -3.80 1.79
C PHE A 180 1.40 -5.04 2.46
N TYR A 181 0.32 -5.52 1.87
CA TYR A 181 -0.51 -6.58 2.41
C TYR A 181 -0.85 -7.59 1.32
N LEU A 182 -0.98 -8.86 1.70
CA LEU A 182 -1.47 -9.93 0.85
C LEU A 182 -2.62 -10.62 1.58
N TYR A 183 -3.80 -10.61 0.97
CA TYR A 183 -4.99 -11.20 1.52
C TYR A 183 -5.41 -12.40 0.69
N LYS A 184 -5.79 -13.48 1.39
CA LYS A 184 -6.44 -14.63 0.76
C LYS A 184 -7.82 -14.22 0.27
N LYS A 185 -8.27 -14.79 -0.85
CA LYS A 185 -9.62 -14.53 -1.40
C LYS A 185 -10.74 -14.73 -0.36
N GLU A 186 -10.56 -15.65 0.58
CA GLU A 186 -11.52 -15.89 1.67
C GLU A 186 -11.60 -14.73 2.69
N THR A 187 -10.65 -13.80 2.66
CA THR A 187 -10.60 -12.62 3.53
C THR A 187 -11.36 -11.43 2.95
N LEU A 188 -11.61 -11.39 1.64
CA LEU A 188 -12.27 -10.27 0.97
C LEU A 188 -13.62 -9.88 1.61
N PRO A 189 -14.50 -10.83 2.00
CA PRO A 189 -15.77 -10.50 2.67
C PRO A 189 -15.62 -9.76 4.01
N TYR A 190 -14.46 -9.82 4.66
CA TYR A 190 -14.23 -9.12 5.92
C TYR A 190 -14.05 -7.61 5.73
N PHE A 191 -13.67 -7.13 4.54
CA PHE A 191 -13.61 -5.68 4.26
C PHE A 191 -15.00 -5.05 4.36
N HIS A 192 -16.00 -5.69 3.73
CA HIS A 192 -17.39 -5.25 3.81
C HIS A 192 -17.86 -5.21 5.26
N LYS A 193 -17.66 -6.32 6.00
CA LYS A 193 -18.05 -6.41 7.40
C LYS A 193 -17.36 -5.36 8.28
N TYR A 194 -16.07 -5.12 8.06
CA TYR A 194 -15.31 -4.09 8.77
C TYR A 194 -15.94 -2.70 8.62
N LEU A 195 -16.36 -2.36 7.40
CA LEU A 195 -17.01 -1.09 7.10
C LEU A 195 -18.43 -1.02 7.68
N GLU A 196 -19.22 -2.09 7.57
CA GLU A 196 -20.57 -2.18 8.16
C GLU A 196 -20.55 -2.04 9.69
N ASP A 197 -19.53 -2.58 10.35
CA ASP A 197 -19.30 -2.47 11.79
C ASP A 197 -18.93 -1.02 12.22
N GLY A 198 -18.80 -0.08 11.27
CA GLY A 198 -18.54 1.34 11.52
C GLY A 198 -17.09 1.66 11.87
N ASN A 199 -16.15 0.78 11.50
CA ASN A 199 -14.73 1.01 11.75
C ASN A 199 -14.13 2.08 10.82
N ASN A 200 -12.96 2.61 11.19
CA ASN A 200 -12.30 3.70 10.47
C ASN A 200 -11.70 3.23 9.13
N PRO A 201 -12.17 3.72 7.96
CA PRO A 201 -11.70 3.25 6.67
C PRO A 201 -10.41 3.91 6.17
N ASP A 202 -9.87 4.91 6.88
CA ASP A 202 -8.92 5.87 6.31
C ASP A 202 -7.58 5.27 5.89
N ALA A 203 -7.02 4.38 6.71
CA ALA A 203 -5.71 3.77 6.50
C ALA A 203 -5.84 2.25 6.40
N PRO A 204 -5.12 1.59 5.46
CA PRO A 204 -5.24 0.15 5.28
C PRO A 204 -4.76 -0.64 6.51
N GLY A 205 -3.83 -0.08 7.30
CA GLY A 205 -3.36 -0.65 8.56
C GLY A 205 -4.46 -0.81 9.61
N HIS A 206 -5.56 -0.05 9.54
CA HIS A 206 -6.67 -0.18 10.48
C HIS A 206 -7.47 -1.48 10.32
N PHE A 207 -7.34 -2.17 9.17
CA PHE A 207 -8.00 -3.44 8.94
C PHE A 207 -7.30 -4.60 9.65
N VAL A 208 -5.97 -4.59 9.73
CA VAL A 208 -5.16 -5.65 10.33
C VAL A 208 -5.56 -5.98 11.79
N PRO A 209 -5.71 -5.03 12.73
CA PRO A 209 -6.11 -5.33 14.11
C PRO A 209 -7.53 -5.90 14.23
N TYR A 210 -8.39 -5.67 13.22
CA TYR A 210 -9.68 -6.35 13.13
C TYR A 210 -9.51 -7.78 12.63
N LEU A 211 -8.73 -7.98 11.57
CA LEU A 211 -8.51 -9.28 10.94
C LEU A 211 -7.84 -10.30 11.87
N ILE A 212 -6.83 -9.90 12.64
CA ILE A 212 -6.10 -10.80 13.56
C ILE A 212 -6.98 -11.37 14.70
N LYS A 213 -8.17 -10.79 14.92
CA LYS A 213 -9.17 -11.34 15.87
C LYS A 213 -10.02 -12.45 15.25
N GLN A 214 -10.00 -12.58 13.93
CA GLN A 214 -10.83 -13.51 13.16
C GLN A 214 -10.01 -14.66 12.58
N LYS A 215 -8.78 -14.37 12.15
CA LYS A 215 -7.92 -15.30 11.40
C LYS A 215 -6.45 -15.07 11.75
N GLU A 216 -5.64 -16.08 11.49
CA GLU A 216 -4.18 -16.01 11.57
C GLU A 216 -3.63 -15.11 10.45
N VAL A 217 -2.67 -14.26 10.81
CA VAL A 217 -1.97 -13.36 9.90
C VAL A 217 -0.48 -13.47 10.20
N HIS A 218 0.31 -13.76 9.17
CA HIS A 218 1.77 -13.84 9.29
C HIS A 218 2.44 -12.54 8.85
N ALA A 219 3.58 -12.22 9.44
CA ALA A 219 4.41 -11.11 9.01
C ALA A 219 5.59 -11.59 8.17
N TYR A 220 5.70 -11.09 6.94
CA TYR A 220 6.90 -11.22 6.13
C TYR A 220 7.94 -10.20 6.58
N LEU A 221 9.00 -10.70 7.23
CA LEU A 221 10.12 -9.87 7.68
C LEU A 221 11.10 -9.61 6.53
N PHE A 222 11.11 -8.39 6.01
CA PHE A 222 12.03 -8.00 4.93
C PHE A 222 13.23 -7.22 5.44
N LYS A 223 14.31 -7.26 4.65
CA LYS A 223 15.46 -6.37 4.80
C LYS A 223 15.42 -5.31 3.71
N GLY A 224 15.84 -4.10 4.04
CA GLY A 224 15.86 -2.99 3.10
C GLY A 224 15.32 -1.72 3.74
N ARG A 225 15.07 -0.71 2.92
CA ARG A 225 14.49 0.56 3.36
C ARG A 225 13.15 0.79 2.70
N ARG A 226 12.33 1.56 3.40
CA ARG A 226 11.17 2.24 2.87
C ARG A 226 11.44 3.73 2.93
N TYR A 227 11.14 4.43 1.84
CA TYR A 227 11.25 5.87 1.74
C TYR A 227 9.84 6.46 1.70
N ASP A 228 9.47 7.14 2.79
CA ASP A 228 8.19 7.84 2.91
C ASP A 228 8.28 9.20 2.22
N ILE A 229 7.32 9.50 1.34
CA ILE A 229 7.24 10.77 0.61
C ILE A 229 6.08 11.59 1.20
N GLY A 230 6.14 11.91 2.48
CA GLY A 230 5.03 12.56 3.20
C GLY A 230 5.01 14.08 3.14
N THR A 231 6.17 14.70 2.96
CA THR A 231 6.41 16.15 2.98
C THR A 231 7.41 16.55 1.89
N VAL A 232 7.49 17.85 1.57
CA VAL A 232 8.42 18.38 0.56
C VAL A 232 9.88 18.06 0.94
N GLU A 233 10.21 18.15 2.22
CA GLU A 233 11.55 17.82 2.72
C GLU A 233 11.87 16.33 2.53
N SER A 234 10.93 15.44 2.85
CA SER A 234 11.12 14.00 2.64
C SER A 234 11.22 13.65 1.14
N TYR A 235 10.46 14.34 0.29
CA TYR A 235 10.52 14.17 -1.16
C TYR A 235 11.90 14.55 -1.70
N GLN A 236 12.43 15.71 -1.31
CA GLN A 236 13.76 16.15 -1.73
C GLN A 236 14.85 15.20 -1.22
N ALA A 237 14.76 14.75 0.03
CA ALA A 237 15.72 13.77 0.56
C ALA A 237 15.74 12.47 -0.27
N VAL A 238 14.58 12.04 -0.76
CA VAL A 238 14.46 10.86 -1.62
C VAL A 238 15.05 11.11 -3.02
N GLN A 239 14.85 12.30 -3.61
CA GLN A 239 15.52 12.68 -4.86
C GLN A 239 17.04 12.53 -4.73
N ASP A 240 17.62 13.14 -3.70
CA ASP A 240 19.08 13.15 -3.49
C ASP A 240 19.66 11.74 -3.29
N ILE A 241 18.87 10.81 -2.75
CA ILE A 241 19.28 9.41 -2.56
C ILE A 241 19.30 8.68 -3.90
N PHE A 242 18.26 8.82 -4.71
CA PHE A 242 18.10 8.10 -5.96
C PHE A 242 18.99 8.66 -7.07
N GLU A 243 19.16 9.98 -7.16
CA GLU A 243 20.09 10.60 -8.13
C GLU A 243 21.54 10.16 -7.91
N LYS A 244 21.96 10.00 -6.65
CA LYS A 244 23.31 9.49 -6.32
C LYS A 244 23.50 8.01 -6.60
N ALA A 245 22.42 7.23 -6.63
CA ALA A 245 22.49 5.81 -6.94
C ALA A 245 22.64 5.57 -8.46
N GLU A 246 22.20 6.52 -9.29
CA GLU A 246 22.31 6.47 -10.74
C GLU A 246 23.60 7.12 -11.30
N SER A 247 24.33 7.87 -10.47
CA SER A 247 25.62 8.51 -10.80
C SER A 247 26.83 7.61 -10.54
#